data_AF-A0A2P5MV96-F1
#
_entry.id   AF-A0A2P5MV96-F1
#
_cell.length_a   1.000
_cell.length_b   1.000
_cell.length_c   1.000
_cell.angle_alpha   90.00
_cell.angle_beta   90.00
_cell.angle_gamma   90.00
#
_symmetry.space_group_name_H-M   'P 1'
#
loop_
_entity.id
_entity.type
_entity.pdbx_description
1 polymer ?
#
loop_
_entity_poly.entity_id
_entity_poly.type
_entity_poly.pdbx_seq_one_letter_code
_entity_poly.pdbx_strand_id
1 'polypeptide(L)'
;MSINLINSARDLYSTAQNRANNAATALANQPLLSFSPPTENSPVAQQSLISSVLELKKSEFEAKSAAKVLETDQKTTGALLDVLA
;
A
#
# COMPACT_ATOMS: atom_id res chain seq x y z
N MET A 1 12.50 8.20 -21.51
CA MET A 1 12.34 6.98 -20.69
C MET A 1 11.79 7.30 -19.29
N SER A 2 12.24 8.38 -18.64
CA SER A 2 11.83 8.82 -17.29
C SER A 2 10.33 9.13 -17.12
N ILE A 3 9.67 9.70 -18.13
CA ILE A 3 8.22 10.01 -18.10
C ILE A 3 7.38 8.73 -17.88
N ASN A 4 7.82 7.59 -18.41
CA ASN A 4 7.09 6.32 -18.27
C ASN A 4 7.23 5.73 -16.86
N LEU A 5 8.41 5.86 -16.24
CA LEU A 5 8.65 5.45 -14.85
C LEU A 5 7.87 6.31 -13.86
N ILE A 6 7.84 7.63 -14.06
CA ILE A 6 7.10 8.56 -13.20
C ILE A 6 5.60 8.27 -13.25
N ASN A 7 5.05 8.03 -14.44
CA ASN A 7 3.64 7.65 -14.59
C ASN A 7 3.34 6.31 -13.90
N SER A 8 4.20 5.31 -14.07
CA SER A 8 4.06 4.00 -13.41
C SER A 8 4.09 4.12 -11.88
N ALA A 9 4.99 4.95 -11.33
CA ALA A 9 5.04 5.20 -9.90
C ALA A 9 3.80 5.95 -9.40
N ARG A 10 3.27 6.89 -10.18
CA ARG A 10 2.00 7.58 -9.88
C ARG A 10 0.83 6.61 -9.83
N ASP A 11 0.74 5.68 -10.78
CA ASP A 11 -0.33 4.68 -10.85
C ASP A 11 -0.25 3.70 -9.68
N LEU A 12 0.95 3.25 -9.32
CA LEU A 12 1.19 2.43 -8.13
C LEU A 12 0.79 3.16 -6.84
N TYR A 13 1.16 4.43 -6.71
CA TYR A 13 0.82 5.23 -5.53
C TYR A 13 -0.70 5.49 -5.43
N SER A 14 -1.35 5.82 -6.54
CA SER A 14 -2.80 6.02 -6.62
C SER A 14 -3.56 4.74 -6.24
N THR A 15 -3.12 3.60 -6.76
CA THR A 15 -3.69 2.28 -6.44
C THR A 15 -3.52 1.94 -4.96
N ALA A 16 -2.32 2.15 -4.43
CA ALA A 16 -2.02 1.95 -3.01
C ALA A 16 -2.90 2.82 -2.11
N GLN A 17 -3.05 4.11 -2.43
CA GLN A 17 -3.87 5.03 -1.65
C GLN A 17 -5.35 4.61 -1.63
N ASN A 18 -5.91 4.25 -2.78
CA ASN A 18 -7.30 3.78 -2.86
C ASN A 18 -7.48 2.48 -2.06
N ARG A 19 -6.56 1.53 -2.18
CA ARG A 19 -6.59 0.26 -1.42
C ARG A 19 -6.49 0.51 0.09
N ALA A 20 -5.57 1.37 0.52
CA ALA A 20 -5.40 1.73 1.92
C ALA A 20 -6.67 2.36 2.50
N ASN A 21 -7.28 3.32 1.78
CA ASN A 21 -8.50 3.99 2.22
C ASN A 21 -9.67 3.02 2.36
N ASN A 22 -9.85 2.12 1.39
CA ASN A 22 -10.90 1.10 1.44
C ASN A 22 -10.69 0.13 2.62
N ALA A 23 -9.45 -0.32 2.82
CA ALA A 23 -9.12 -1.25 3.91
C ALA A 23 -9.25 -0.59 5.29
N ALA A 24 -8.83 0.67 5.43
CA ALA A 24 -9.00 1.44 6.67
C ALA A 24 -10.48 1.71 6.97
N THR A 25 -11.27 2.03 5.95
CA THR A 25 -12.73 2.22 6.09
C THR A 25 -13.42 0.92 6.48
N ALA A 26 -13.05 -0.20 5.85
CA ALA A 26 -13.57 -1.52 6.21
C ALA A 26 -13.21 -1.90 7.66
N LEU A 27 -11.96 -1.64 8.07
CA LEU A 27 -11.50 -1.86 9.44
C LEU A 27 -12.24 -0.99 10.46
N ALA A 28 -12.45 0.30 10.17
CA ALA A 28 -13.14 1.22 11.06
C ALA A 28 -14.63 0.90 11.21
N ASN A 29 -15.25 0.37 10.15
CA ASN A 29 -16.66 -0.02 10.15
C ASN A 29 -16.90 -1.44 10.71
N GLN A 30 -15.85 -2.20 11.01
CA GLN A 30 -16.03 -3.47 11.69
C GLN A 30 -16.46 -3.23 13.13
N PRO A 31 -17.56 -3.87 13.58
CA PRO A 31 -17.88 -3.86 14.99
C PRO A 31 -16.73 -4.51 15.74
N LEU A 32 -16.00 -3.72 16.53
CA LEU A 32 -15.13 -4.23 17.57
C LEU A 32 -16.03 -5.07 18.46
N LEU A 33 -15.94 -6.40 18.34
CA LEU A 33 -16.59 -7.31 19.26
C LEU A 33 -16.18 -6.82 20.65
N SER A 34 -17.17 -6.33 21.41
CA SER A 34 -17.03 -6.01 22.82
C SER A 34 -16.19 -7.11 23.47
N PHE A 35 -15.29 -6.74 24.38
CA PHE A 35 -14.37 -7.57 25.18
C PHE A 35 -15.02 -8.78 25.91
N SER A 36 -15.83 -9.58 25.24
CA SER A 36 -16.20 -10.91 25.64
C SER A 36 -15.08 -11.83 25.18
N PRO A 37 -14.56 -12.69 26.07
CA PRO A 37 -13.57 -13.69 25.70
C PRO A 37 -14.12 -14.48 24.50
N PRO A 38 -13.26 -14.89 23.55
CA PRO A 38 -13.69 -15.60 22.36
C PRO A 38 -14.40 -16.88 22.81
N THR A 39 -15.73 -16.90 22.74
CA THR A 39 -16.45 -18.17 22.63
C THR A 39 -16.12 -18.69 21.23
N GLU A 40 -15.87 -19.99 21.13
CA GLU A 40 -15.19 -20.69 20.03
C GLU A 40 -15.83 -20.54 18.62
N ASN A 41 -16.83 -19.67 18.43
CA ASN A 41 -17.75 -19.66 17.30
C ASN A 41 -17.91 -18.31 16.56
N SER A 42 -16.92 -17.39 16.56
CA SER A 42 -16.97 -16.24 15.62
C SER A 42 -15.79 -16.19 14.64
N PRO A 43 -15.62 -17.19 13.76
CA PRO A 43 -14.59 -17.19 12.72
C PRO A 43 -14.77 -16.05 11.69
N VAL A 44 -15.99 -15.54 11.51
CA VAL A 44 -16.33 -14.52 10.50
C VAL A 44 -15.72 -13.15 10.84
N ALA A 45 -15.69 -12.76 12.12
CA ALA A 45 -15.16 -11.46 12.54
C ALA A 45 -13.62 -11.39 12.50
N GLN A 46 -12.94 -12.47 12.91
CA GLN A 46 -11.47 -12.54 12.91
C GLN A 46 -10.90 -12.60 11.49
N GLN A 47 -11.53 -13.33 10.58
CA GLN A 47 -11.06 -13.46 9.20
C GLN A 47 -11.15 -12.13 8.44
N SER A 48 -12.15 -11.30 8.75
CA SER A 48 -12.33 -10.00 8.12
C SER A 48 -11.40 -8.91 8.67
N LEU A 49 -10.92 -9.03 9.92
CA LEU A 49 -9.89 -8.14 10.48
C LEU A 49 -8.53 -8.42 9.83
N ILE A 50 -8.18 -9.71 9.71
CA ILE A 50 -6.93 -10.16 9.07
C ILE A 50 -6.87 -9.71 7.61
N SER A 51 -7.99 -9.79 6.87
CA SER A 51 -8.03 -9.35 5.47
C SER A 51 -7.80 -7.84 5.34
N SER A 52 -8.42 -7.02 6.19
CA SER A 52 -8.25 -5.56 6.16
C SER A 52 -6.81 -5.15 6.49
N VAL A 53 -6.19 -5.79 7.50
CA VAL A 53 -4.77 -5.56 7.83
C VAL A 53 -3.84 -6.02 6.71
N LEU A 54 -4.14 -7.13 6.06
CA LEU A 54 -3.37 -7.63 4.91
C LEU A 54 -3.44 -6.65 3.73
N GLU A 55 -4.61 -6.11 3.41
CA GLU A 55 -4.77 -5.11 2.35
C GLU A 55 -4.03 -3.81 2.68
N LEU A 56 -4.05 -3.36 3.94
CA LEU A 56 -3.21 -2.25 4.39
C LEU A 56 -1.72 -2.54 4.16
N LYS A 57 -1.23 -3.75 4.47
CA LYS A 57 0.17 -4.12 4.22
C LYS A 57 0.53 -4.17 2.74
N LYS A 58 -0.37 -4.66 1.89
CA LYS A 58 -0.18 -4.62 0.43
C LYS A 58 -0.08 -3.19 -0.08
N SER A 59 -0.95 -2.29 0.40
CA SER A 59 -0.88 -0.87 0.03
C SER A 59 0.42 -0.21 0.46
N GLU A 60 0.93 -0.53 1.66
CA GLU A 60 2.22 -0.04 2.14
C GLU A 60 3.36 -0.51 1.22
N PHE A 61 3.32 -1.78 0.79
CA PHE A 61 4.31 -2.34 -0.12
C PHE A 61 4.29 -1.69 -1.50
N GLU A 62 3.10 -1.45 -2.07
CA GLU A 62 2.94 -0.79 -3.37
C GLU A 62 3.41 0.67 -3.32
N ALA A 63 3.08 1.40 -2.24
CA ALA A 63 3.55 2.76 -2.04
C ALA A 63 5.09 2.83 -1.89
N LYS A 64 5.69 1.89 -1.15
CA LYS A 64 7.16 1.77 -1.02
C LYS A 64 7.81 1.45 -2.37
N SER A 65 7.19 0.58 -3.16
CA SER A 65 7.67 0.23 -4.50
C SER A 65 7.62 1.44 -5.44
N ALA A 66 6.53 2.21 -5.41
CA ALA A 66 6.42 3.47 -6.16
C ALA A 66 7.52 4.46 -5.79
N ALA A 67 7.77 4.64 -4.49
CA ALA A 67 8.86 5.50 -4.01
C ALA A 67 10.23 5.01 -4.50
N LYS A 68 10.46 3.70 -4.51
CA LYS A 68 11.72 3.12 -4.98
C LYS A 68 11.94 3.31 -6.48
N VAL A 69 10.88 3.20 -7.27
CA VAL A 69 10.91 3.49 -8.72
C VAL A 69 11.31 4.93 -8.97
N LEU A 70 10.74 5.89 -8.24
CA LEU A 70 11.09 7.31 -8.35
C LEU A 70 12.54 7.60 -7.92
N GLU A 71 13.00 7.01 -6.82
CA GLU A 71 14.39 7.13 -6.37
C GLU A 71 15.37 6.60 -7.43
N THR A 72 15.01 5.50 -8.08
CA THR A 72 15.83 4.90 -9.13
C THR A 72 15.87 5.78 -10.36
N ASP A 73 14.73 6.33 -10.81
CA ASP A 73 14.68 7.26 -11.94
C ASP A 73 15.53 8.52 -11.70
N GLN A 74 15.48 9.07 -10.48
CA GLN A 74 16.30 10.22 -10.09
C GLN A 74 17.80 9.88 -10.13
N LYS A 75 18.20 8.70 -9.60
CA LYS A 75 19.59 8.23 -9.63
C LYS A 75 20.09 7.99 -11.04
N THR A 76 19.29 7.36 -11.90
CA THR A 76 19.65 7.11 -13.29
C THR A 76 19.79 8.42 -14.06
N THR A 77 18.88 9.38 -13.85
CA THR A 77 18.96 10.70 -14.49
C THR A 77 20.20 11.47 -14.03
N GLY A 78 20.49 11.47 -12.73
CA GLY A 78 21.71 12.10 -12.18
C GLY A 78 22.99 11.46 -12.72
N ALA A 79 23.07 10.13 -12.74
CA ALA A 79 24.23 9.42 -13.28
C ALA A 79 24.46 9.70 -14.78
N LEU A 80 23.39 9.84 -15.57
CA LEU A 80 23.50 10.22 -16.98
C LEU A 80 24.02 11.65 -17.14
N LEU A 81 23.59 12.59 -16.29
CA LEU A 81 24.09 13.97 -16.31
C LEU A 81 25.58 14.03 -15.94
N ASP A 82 26.01 13.26 -14.93
CA ASP A 82 27.42 13.18 -14.52
C ASP A 82 28.32 12.59 -15.61
N VAL A 83 27.83 11.64 -16.41
CA VAL A 83 28.58 11.07 -17.55
C VAL A 83 28.71 12.07 -18.72
N LEU A 84 27.75 12.99 -18.85
CA LEU A 84 27.73 13.99 -19.92
C LEU A 84 28.46 15.29 -19.56
N ALA A 85 28.80 15.50 -18.28
CA ALA A 85 29.52 16.65 -17.76
C ALA A 85 31.04 16.46 -17.82
#